data_AF-A0A2E5ELG0-F1
#
_entry.id   AF-A0A2E5ELG0-F1
#
_cell.length_a   1.000
_cell.length_b   1.000
_cell.length_c   1.000
_cell.angle_alpha   90.00
_cell.angle_beta   90.00
_cell.angle_gamma   90.00
#
_symmetry.space_group_name_H-M   'P 1'
#
loop_
_entity.id
_entity.type
_entity.pdbx_description
1 polymer ?
#
loop_
_entity_poly.entity_id
_entity_poly.type
_entity_poly.pdbx_seq_one_letter_code
_entity_poly.pdbx_strand_id
1 'polypeptide(L)'
;MAHKDQTIGLLEGMIRRLRIDKHGPESERLNDRQLELLEGEPGVQSGEIDTEIAHANDEASLRSGTQKKKPRNPARGRHPLPAHLPRIKQLIASPSEQCRCGQCGQATRIIGYEIIEQL
;
A
#
# COMPACT_ATOMS: atom_id res chain seq x y z
N MET A 1 -22.48 -38.64 19.29
CA MET A 1 -22.55 -37.33 18.59
C MET A 1 -21.92 -36.25 19.46
N ALA A 2 -22.37 -36.08 20.71
CA ALA A 2 -21.81 -35.13 21.69
C ALA A 2 -20.28 -35.06 21.81
N HIS A 3 -19.57 -36.19 21.83
CA HIS A 3 -18.10 -36.19 21.89
C HIS A 3 -17.46 -35.56 20.65
N LYS A 4 -18.04 -35.81 19.46
CA LYS A 4 -17.54 -35.23 18.21
C LYS A 4 -17.79 -33.72 18.21
N ASP A 5 -18.97 -33.29 18.63
CA ASP A 5 -19.35 -31.87 18.70
C ASP A 5 -18.43 -31.11 19.68
N GLN A 6 -18.09 -31.71 20.82
CA GLN A 6 -17.15 -31.13 21.77
C GLN A 6 -15.71 -31.09 21.23
N THR A 7 -15.31 -32.12 20.48
CA THR A 7 -13.99 -32.14 19.82
C THR A 7 -13.90 -31.06 18.75
N ILE A 8 -14.96 -30.87 17.97
CA ILE A 8 -15.05 -29.84 16.93
C ILE A 8 -14.90 -28.45 17.55
N GLY A 9 -15.67 -28.13 18.60
CA GLY A 9 -15.57 -26.82 19.26
C GLY A 9 -14.19 -26.53 19.84
N LEU A 10 -13.49 -27.54 20.37
CA LEU A 10 -12.10 -27.39 20.84
C LEU A 10 -11.15 -27.08 19.68
N LEU A 11 -11.26 -27.81 18.57
CA LEU A 11 -10.42 -27.61 17.39
C LEU A 11 -10.66 -26.24 16.75
N GLU A 12 -11.92 -25.82 16.64
CA GLU A 12 -12.30 -24.48 16.14
C GLU A 12 -11.68 -23.38 17.01
N GLY A 13 -11.76 -23.51 18.34
CA GLY A 13 -11.12 -22.57 19.26
C GLY A 13 -9.59 -22.51 19.12
N MET A 14 -8.93 -23.67 18.94
CA MET A 14 -7.49 -23.74 18.71
C MET A 14 -7.09 -23.08 17.37
N ILE A 15 -7.82 -23.37 16.29
CA ILE A 15 -7.59 -22.77 14.98
C ILE A 15 -7.74 -21.25 15.05
N ARG A 16 -8.79 -20.76 15.72
CA ARG A 16 -8.99 -19.32 15.92
C ARG A 16 -7.81 -18.68 16.65
N ARG A 17 -7.30 -19.33 17.69
CA ARG A 17 -6.14 -18.83 18.44
C ARG A 17 -4.88 -18.73 17.57
N LEU A 18 -4.61 -19.76 16.77
CA LEU A 18 -3.48 -19.76 15.85
C LEU A 18 -3.55 -18.62 14.82
N ARG A 19 -4.75 -18.36 14.27
CA ARG A 19 -4.95 -17.24 13.34
C ARG A 19 -4.71 -15.90 14.02
N ILE A 20 -5.16 -15.73 15.25
CA ILE A 20 -4.92 -14.48 16.02
C ILE A 20 -3.43 -14.27 16.29
N ASP A 21 -2.72 -15.33 16.69
CA ASP A 21 -1.28 -15.23 16.95
C ASP A 21 -0.49 -14.91 15.65
N LYS A 22 -0.95 -15.41 14.50
CA LYS A 22 -0.36 -15.14 13.18
C LYS A 22 -0.59 -13.70 12.70
N HIS A 23 -1.80 -13.17 12.88
CA HIS A 23 -2.22 -11.86 12.33
C HIS A 23 -2.15 -10.70 13.34
N GLY A 24 -1.95 -10.99 14.62
CA GLY A 24 -1.79 -10.00 15.69
C GLY A 24 -3.09 -9.62 16.42
N PRO A 25 -3.00 -8.81 17.48
CA PRO A 25 -4.12 -8.54 18.42
C PRO A 25 -5.32 -7.85 17.76
N GLU A 26 -5.11 -7.07 16.70
CA GLU A 26 -6.19 -6.42 15.95
C GLU A 26 -7.12 -7.44 15.27
N SER A 27 -6.61 -8.64 14.97
CA SER A 27 -7.38 -9.72 14.35
C SER A 27 -8.42 -10.34 15.29
N GLU A 28 -8.35 -10.09 16.61
CA GLU A 28 -9.36 -10.55 17.57
C GLU A 28 -10.76 -9.94 17.31
N ARG A 29 -10.80 -8.77 16.66
CA ARG A 29 -12.04 -8.08 16.25
C ARG A 29 -12.73 -8.73 15.06
N LEU A 30 -12.05 -9.64 14.36
CA LEU A 30 -12.55 -10.31 13.15
C LEU A 30 -13.32 -11.58 13.51
N ASN A 31 -14.35 -11.88 12.71
CA ASN A 31 -15.04 -13.16 12.79
C ASN A 31 -14.24 -14.27 12.07
N ASP A 32 -14.63 -15.53 12.27
CA ASP A 32 -13.86 -16.67 11.75
C ASP A 32 -13.78 -16.71 10.22
N ARG A 33 -14.81 -16.23 9.52
CA ARG A 33 -14.82 -16.11 8.05
C ARG A 33 -13.85 -15.03 7.57
N GLN A 34 -13.78 -13.90 8.26
CA GLN A 34 -12.84 -12.82 7.95
C GLN A 34 -11.39 -13.26 8.19
N LEU A 35 -11.14 -13.98 9.30
CA LEU A 35 -9.83 -14.57 9.57
C LEU A 35 -9.43 -15.62 8.52
N GLU A 36 -10.39 -16.40 8.02
CA GLU A 36 -10.14 -17.39 6.96
C GLU A 36 -9.74 -16.75 5.62
N LEU A 37 -10.32 -15.58 5.27
CA LEU A 37 -9.93 -14.86 4.05
C LEU A 37 -8.45 -14.47 4.06
N LEU A 38 -7.92 -14.09 5.22
CA LEU A 38 -6.51 -13.70 5.39
C LEU A 38 -5.52 -14.87 5.21
N GLU A 39 -5.98 -16.12 5.33
CA GLU A 39 -5.14 -17.29 5.07
C GLU A 39 -4.84 -17.48 3.58
N GLY A 40 -5.71 -16.98 2.70
CA GLY A 40 -5.54 -17.04 1.24
C GLY A 40 -4.76 -15.88 0.64
N GLU A 41 -4.52 -14.81 1.39
CA GLU A 41 -3.83 -13.62 0.88
C GLU A 41 -2.31 -13.72 1.08
N PRO A 42 -1.49 -13.44 0.04
CA PRO A 42 -0.05 -13.29 0.21
C PRO A 42 0.21 -12.04 1.08
N GLY A 43 0.59 -12.25 2.34
CA GLY A 43 0.71 -11.17 3.34
C GLY A 43 1.68 -10.03 2.97
N VAL A 44 2.62 -10.30 2.06
CA VAL A 44 3.46 -9.30 1.35
C VAL A 44 3.71 -9.86 -0.05
N GLN A 45 3.56 -9.05 -1.10
CA GLN A 45 3.91 -9.53 -2.45
C GLN A 45 5.43 -9.63 -2.60
N SER A 46 5.92 -10.64 -3.33
CA SER A 46 7.35 -10.81 -3.58
C SER A 46 7.99 -9.56 -4.17
N GLY A 47 7.29 -8.86 -5.06
CA GLY A 47 7.77 -7.59 -5.62
C GLY A 47 7.94 -6.48 -4.59
N GLU A 48 7.12 -6.43 -3.54
CA GLU A 48 7.28 -5.46 -2.44
C GLU A 48 8.53 -5.77 -1.61
N ILE A 49 8.78 -7.05 -1.34
CA ILE A 49 9.99 -7.53 -0.66
C ILE A 49 11.24 -7.16 -1.48
N ASP A 50 11.23 -7.44 -2.78
CA ASP A 50 12.33 -7.11 -3.69
C ASP A 50 12.62 -5.60 -3.71
N THR A 51 11.58 -4.76 -3.69
CA THR A 51 11.75 -3.30 -3.62
C THR A 51 12.34 -2.84 -2.28
N GLU A 52 11.90 -3.40 -1.15
CA GLU A 52 12.43 -3.03 0.16
C GLU A 52 13.91 -3.46 0.28
N ILE A 53 14.27 -4.63 -0.25
CA ILE A 53 15.67 -5.10 -0.33
C ILE A 53 16.52 -4.14 -1.19
N ALA A 54 16.02 -3.72 -2.35
CA ALA A 54 16.71 -2.77 -3.21
C ALA A 54 16.94 -1.42 -2.50
N HIS A 55 15.92 -0.89 -1.81
CA HIS A 55 16.03 0.33 -1.02
C HIS A 55 17.03 0.22 0.13
N ALA A 56 17.08 -0.91 0.84
CA ALA A 56 18.04 -1.15 1.90
C ALA A 56 19.49 -1.16 1.37
N ASN A 57 19.71 -1.75 0.19
CA ASN A 57 21.03 -1.77 -0.48
C ASN A 57 21.47 -0.37 -0.94
N ASP A 58 20.56 0.43 -1.47
CA ASP A 58 20.85 1.82 -1.85
C ASP A 58 21.19 2.70 -0.64
N GLU A 59 20.45 2.60 0.47
CA GLU A 59 20.77 3.32 1.73
C GLU A 59 22.12 2.88 2.32
N ALA A 60 22.52 1.62 2.15
CA ALA A 60 23.85 1.14 2.55
C ALA A 60 24.96 1.74 1.67
N SER A 61 24.72 1.86 0.36
CA SER A 61 25.66 2.44 -0.61
C SER A 61 25.84 3.96 -0.43
N LEU A 62 24.76 4.67 -0.06
CA LEU A 62 24.77 6.13 0.17
C LEU A 62 25.49 6.56 1.45
N ARG A 63 25.75 5.66 2.41
CA ARG A 63 26.55 5.97 3.62
C ARG A 63 28.04 6.19 3.30
N SER A 64 28.49 5.87 2.08
CA SER A 64 29.87 6.05 1.61
C SER A 64 30.11 7.37 0.83
N GLY A 65 29.07 8.14 0.52
CA GLY A 65 29.19 9.34 -0.31
C GLY A 65 28.23 10.45 0.08
N THR A 66 28.77 11.66 0.25
CA THR A 66 28.11 12.96 0.51
C THR A 66 26.58 12.99 0.39
N GLN A 67 25.92 13.39 1.47
CA GLN A 67 24.46 13.51 1.64
C GLN A 67 23.80 14.29 0.48
N LYS A 68 23.37 13.58 -0.56
CA LYS A 68 22.36 14.11 -1.50
C LYS A 68 21.01 14.05 -0.81
N LYS A 69 20.21 15.13 -0.96
CA LYS A 69 18.84 15.23 -0.44
C LYS A 69 18.08 13.95 -0.76
N LYS A 70 17.60 13.25 0.28
CA LYS A 70 16.79 12.02 0.12
C LYS A 70 15.64 12.33 -0.85
N PRO A 71 15.48 11.56 -1.94
CA PRO A 71 14.26 11.65 -2.73
C PRO A 71 13.08 11.39 -1.78
N ARG A 72 12.00 12.16 -1.97
CA ARG A 72 10.78 11.97 -1.18
C ARG A 72 10.37 10.51 -1.35
N ASN A 73 10.28 9.75 -0.25
CA ASN A 73 9.83 8.37 -0.30
C ASN A 73 8.57 8.29 -1.16
N PRO A 74 8.51 7.38 -2.16
CA PRO A 74 7.27 7.16 -2.87
C PRO A 74 6.18 6.89 -1.82
N ALA A 75 5.01 7.50 -1.99
CA ALA A 75 3.91 7.31 -1.06
C ALA A 75 3.65 5.80 -0.96
N ARG A 76 3.72 5.23 0.26
CA ARG A 76 3.49 3.81 0.50
C ARG A 76 2.21 3.37 -0.21
N GLY A 77 2.29 2.33 -1.04
CA GLY A 77 1.15 1.80 -1.81
C GLY A 77 0.90 2.43 -3.19
N ARG A 78 1.70 3.41 -3.64
CA ARG A 78 1.65 3.92 -5.03
C ARG A 78 2.87 3.46 -5.81
N HIS A 79 2.85 2.20 -6.25
CA HIS A 79 3.82 1.73 -7.22
C HIS A 79 3.42 2.25 -8.62
N PRO A 80 4.39 2.72 -9.43
CA PRO A 80 4.10 3.03 -10.82
C PRO A 80 3.59 1.76 -11.53
N LEU A 81 2.66 1.94 -12.45
CA LEU A 81 2.13 0.87 -13.27
C LEU A 81 3.26 0.19 -14.07
N PRO A 82 3.20 -1.14 -14.24
CA PRO A 82 4.18 -1.88 -15.03
C PRO A 82 4.43 -1.27 -16.42
N ALA A 83 5.70 -1.27 -16.84
CA ALA A 83 6.11 -0.62 -18.10
C ALA A 83 5.52 -1.24 -19.37
N HIS A 84 5.04 -2.49 -19.29
CA HIS A 84 4.41 -3.20 -20.40
C HIS A 84 2.95 -2.79 -20.65
N LEU A 85 2.33 -2.07 -19.71
CA LEU A 85 0.97 -1.56 -19.91
C LEU A 85 1.00 -0.36 -20.89
N PRO A 86 0.07 -0.29 -21.85
CA PRO A 86 -0.02 0.83 -22.77
C PRO A 86 -0.36 2.11 -21.99
N ARG A 87 0.54 3.09 -21.99
CA ARG A 87 0.32 4.38 -21.32
C ARG A 87 -0.44 5.33 -22.25
N ILE A 88 -1.64 5.72 -21.85
CA ILE A 88 -2.42 6.79 -22.50
C ILE A 88 -2.31 8.05 -21.64
N LYS A 89 -1.76 9.14 -22.19
CA LYS A 89 -1.66 10.41 -21.47
C LYS A 89 -2.97 11.18 -21.58
N GLN A 90 -3.63 11.41 -20.45
CA GLN A 90 -4.75 12.34 -20.35
C GLN A 90 -4.32 13.59 -19.57
N LEU A 91 -4.37 14.75 -20.23
CA LEU A 91 -4.05 16.03 -19.58
C LEU A 91 -5.35 16.64 -19.04
N ILE A 92 -5.49 16.67 -17.72
CA ILE A 92 -6.66 17.25 -17.05
C ILE A 92 -6.31 18.70 -16.70
N ALA A 93 -6.95 19.65 -17.39
CA ALA A 93 -6.80 21.07 -17.08
C ALA A 93 -7.60 21.43 -15.82
N SER A 94 -7.03 22.30 -14.98
CA SER A 94 -7.78 22.88 -13.86
C SER A 94 -8.97 23.71 -14.38
N PRO A 95 -10.12 23.70 -13.69
CA PRO A 95 -11.26 24.56 -14.01
C PRO A 95 -10.83 26.03 -14.09
N SER A 96 -11.39 26.78 -15.04
CA SER A 96 -11.05 28.20 -15.27
C SER A 96 -11.23 29.09 -14.03
N GLU A 97 -12.19 28.73 -13.17
CA GLU A 97 -12.46 29.40 -11.89
C GLU A 97 -11.28 29.27 -10.89
N GLN A 98 -10.52 28.18 -10.97
CA GLN A 98 -9.37 27.90 -10.09
C GLN A 98 -8.05 28.46 -10.65
N CYS A 99 -8.06 28.91 -11.91
CA CYS A 99 -6.90 29.49 -12.59
C CYS A 99 -6.74 31.00 -12.31
N ARG A 100 -7.44 31.54 -11.31
CA ARG A 100 -7.36 32.95 -10.89
C ARG A 100 -7.10 33.05 -9.39
N CYS A 101 -6.29 34.04 -9.00
CA CYS A 101 -6.04 34.33 -7.60
C CYS A 101 -7.29 34.94 -6.95
N GLY A 102 -7.76 34.36 -5.84
CA GLY A 102 -8.94 34.84 -5.12
C GLY A 102 -8.81 36.23 -4.48
N GLN A 103 -7.58 36.73 -4.29
CA GLN A 103 -7.33 38.07 -3.70
C GLN A 103 -7.12 39.17 -4.74
N CYS A 104 -6.38 38.90 -5.83
CA CYS A 104 -6.02 39.92 -6.82
C CYS A 104 -6.64 39.71 -8.21
N GLY A 105 -7.34 38.59 -8.44
CA GLY A 105 -8.05 38.28 -9.69
C GLY A 105 -7.16 37.95 -10.89
N GLN A 106 -5.84 38.03 -10.75
CA GLN A 106 -4.87 37.73 -11.81
C GLN A 106 -4.81 36.23 -12.11
N ALA A 107 -4.44 35.91 -13.35
CA ALA A 107 -4.25 34.53 -13.78
C ALA A 107 -3.09 33.86 -13.01
N THR A 108 -3.31 32.64 -12.52
CA THR A 108 -2.26 31.85 -11.87
C THR A 108 -1.33 31.24 -12.91
N ARG A 109 -0.05 31.10 -12.57
CA ARG A 109 0.95 30.44 -13.42
C ARG A 109 1.10 28.97 -13.03
N ILE A 110 1.39 28.13 -14.02
CA ILE A 110 1.65 26.70 -13.80
C ILE A 110 3.01 26.54 -13.10
N ILE A 111 3.04 25.79 -12.00
CA ILE A 111 4.27 25.51 -11.22
C ILE A 111 4.73 24.06 -11.40
N GLY A 112 3.81 23.15 -11.74
CA GLY A 112 4.09 21.74 -11.96
C GLY A 112 2.83 20.96 -12.29
N TYR A 113 3.00 19.65 -12.54
CA TYR A 113 1.91 18.71 -12.79
C TYR A 113 1.94 17.61 -11.74
N GLU A 114 0.76 17.22 -11.26
CA GLU A 114 0.59 15.99 -10.50
C GLU A 114 0.34 14.85 -11.49
N ILE A 115 1.09 13.75 -11.36
CA ILE A 115 0.97 12.58 -12.22
C ILE A 115 0.29 11.48 -11.41
N ILE A 116 -0.81 10.96 -11.94
CA ILE A 116 -1.57 9.84 -11.38
C ILE A 116 -1.66 8.77 -12.47
N GLU A 117 -1.34 7.53 -12.14
CA GLU A 117 -1.52 6.36 -13.03
C GLU A 117 -2.70 5.52 -12.51
N GLN A 118 -3.62 5.13 -13.39
CA GLN A 118 -4.81 4.33 -13.09
C GLN A 118 -4.97 3.24 -14.18
N LEU A 119 -5.48 2.06 -13.79
CA LEU A 119 -5.78 0.91 -14.66
C LEU A 119 -7.15 1.07 -15.34
#